data_AF-A0A4Z1DXN8-F1
#
_entry.id   AF-A0A4Z1DXN8-F1
#
_cell.length_a   1.000
_cell.length_b   1.000
_cell.length_c   1.000
_cell.angle_alpha   90.00
_cell.angle_beta   90.00
_cell.angle_gamma   90.00
#
_symmetry.space_group_name_H-M   'P 1'
#
loop_
_entity.id
_entity.type
_entity.pdbx_description
1 polymer ?
#
loop_
_entity_poly.entity_id
_entity_poly.type
_entity_poly.pdbx_seq_one_letter_code
_entity_poly.pdbx_strand_id
1 'polypeptide(L)'
;MAHQNKYLERKNEIDKSLDEIQHSEMTQNESKEVRYTSGLLSVAFYLSTIYLVLFISLFALSDIGWGFVVLIFLGPNLLSLAIGAFLLRLGMKRRNKTLLYASIGLYLLSIILAFDPDWEIFRIAPIVLGILVLIGTLLVKDEKSY
;
A
#
# COMPACT_ATOMS: atom_id res chain seq x y z
N MET A 1 -3.62 60.79 -2.94
CA MET A 1 -3.63 59.69 -3.93
C MET A 1 -2.48 58.70 -3.76
N ALA A 2 -1.21 59.12 -3.64
CA ALA A 2 -0.06 58.20 -3.51
C ALA A 2 -0.09 57.25 -2.29
N HIS A 3 -0.63 57.70 -1.15
CA HIS A 3 -0.64 56.92 0.08
C HIS A 3 -1.63 55.73 0.07
N GLN A 4 -2.73 55.85 -0.68
CA GLN A 4 -3.69 54.76 -0.86
C GLN A 4 -3.17 53.69 -1.82
N ASN A 5 -2.46 54.11 -2.87
CA ASN A 5 -1.88 53.18 -3.85
C ASN A 5 -0.82 52.28 -3.21
N LYS A 6 0.04 52.87 -2.37
CA LYS A 6 1.08 52.14 -1.62
C LYS A 6 0.51 51.14 -0.61
N TYR A 7 -0.70 51.41 -0.10
CA TYR A 7 -1.40 50.48 0.80
C TYR A 7 -2.00 49.30 0.04
N LEU A 8 -2.63 49.56 -1.12
CA LEU A 8 -3.18 48.53 -2.02
C LEU A 8 -2.10 47.59 -2.55
N GLU A 9 -0.96 48.15 -2.96
CA GLU A 9 0.18 47.38 -3.49
C GLU A 9 0.75 46.42 -2.42
N ARG A 10 0.93 46.92 -1.19
CA ARG A 10 1.39 46.09 -0.06
C ARG A 10 0.37 45.00 0.31
N LYS A 11 -0.93 45.29 0.19
CA LYS A 11 -1.98 44.31 0.46
C LYS A 11 -1.98 43.17 -0.57
N ASN A 12 -1.79 43.49 -1.85
CA ASN A 12 -1.66 42.50 -2.91
C ASN A 12 -0.39 41.63 -2.77
N GLU A 13 0.72 42.21 -2.32
CA GLU A 13 1.95 41.43 -2.04
C GLU A 13 1.76 40.45 -0.89
N ILE A 14 1.06 40.87 0.17
CA ILE A 14 0.73 40.00 1.31
C ILE A 14 -0.19 38.87 0.86
N ASP A 15 -1.28 39.18 0.15
CA ASP A 15 -2.23 38.18 -0.35
C ASP A 15 -1.51 37.17 -1.27
N LYS A 16 -0.65 37.64 -2.19
CA LYS A 16 0.18 36.78 -3.05
C LYS A 16 1.16 35.90 -2.28
N SER A 17 1.81 36.44 -1.23
CA SER A 17 2.72 35.67 -0.40
C SER A 17 1.99 34.62 0.45
N LEU A 18 0.77 34.91 0.88
CA LEU A 18 -0.07 33.99 1.63
C LEU A 18 -0.51 32.82 0.73
N ASP A 19 -0.93 33.12 -0.50
CA ASP A 19 -1.25 32.12 -1.51
C ASP A 19 -0.04 31.23 -1.82
N GLU A 20 1.16 31.81 -1.98
CA GLU A 20 2.39 31.05 -2.26
C GLU A 20 2.81 30.15 -1.08
N ILE A 21 2.66 30.61 0.17
CA ILE A 21 2.90 29.81 1.37
C ILE A 21 1.89 28.66 1.46
N GLN A 22 0.60 28.93 1.24
CA GLN A 22 -0.44 27.90 1.26
C GLN A 22 -0.24 26.86 0.16
N HIS A 23 0.13 27.30 -1.05
CA HIS A 23 0.39 26.41 -2.18
C HIS A 23 1.67 25.57 -1.97
N SER A 24 2.68 26.15 -1.32
CA SER A 24 3.91 25.45 -0.94
C SER A 24 3.65 24.43 0.18
N GLU A 25 2.90 24.77 1.21
CA GLU A 25 2.50 23.82 2.26
C GLU A 25 1.63 22.68 1.70
N MET A 26 0.69 22.98 0.79
CA MET A 26 -0.14 21.98 0.13
C MET A 26 0.71 20.99 -0.68
N THR A 27 1.63 21.50 -1.51
CA THR A 27 2.54 20.65 -2.31
C THR A 27 3.54 19.87 -1.45
N GLN A 28 4.02 20.47 -0.36
CA GLN A 28 4.92 19.77 0.57
C GLN A 28 4.17 18.66 1.33
N ASN A 29 2.93 18.89 1.72
CA ASN A 29 2.11 17.89 2.44
C ASN A 29 1.67 16.75 1.51
N GLU A 30 1.30 17.03 0.26
CA GLU A 30 1.07 15.99 -0.74
C GLU A 30 2.35 15.18 -1.03
N SER A 31 3.51 15.84 -1.17
CA SER A 31 4.78 15.15 -1.38
C SER A 31 5.16 14.24 -0.21
N LYS A 32 4.92 14.68 1.03
CA LYS A 32 5.09 13.86 2.24
C LYS A 32 4.13 12.67 2.21
N GLU A 33 2.83 12.88 1.99
CA GLU A 33 1.83 11.80 1.90
C GLU A 33 2.17 10.78 0.80
N VAL A 34 2.60 11.23 -0.38
CA VAL A 34 3.02 10.36 -1.50
C VAL A 34 4.27 9.55 -1.16
N ARG A 35 5.16 10.10 -0.33
CA ARG A 35 6.37 9.40 0.13
C ARG A 35 6.05 8.35 1.20
N TYR A 36 5.15 8.65 2.13
CA TYR A 36 4.70 7.72 3.16
C TYR A 36 3.85 6.59 2.58
N THR A 37 2.96 6.89 1.62
CA THR A 37 2.18 5.88 0.88
C THR A 37 3.05 4.94 0.09
N SER A 38 3.95 5.47 -0.75
CA SER A 38 4.90 4.64 -1.50
C SER A 38 5.79 3.83 -0.57
N GLY A 39 6.17 4.39 0.59
CA GLY A 39 6.90 3.68 1.63
C GLY A 39 6.12 2.50 2.20
N LEU A 40 4.91 2.72 2.72
CA LEU A 40 4.06 1.68 3.32
C LEU A 40 3.71 0.57 2.31
N LEU A 41 3.36 0.96 1.09
CA LEU A 41 2.98 0.03 0.03
C LEU A 41 4.20 -0.79 -0.45
N SER A 42 5.39 -0.19 -0.47
CA SER A 42 6.66 -0.89 -0.71
C SER A 42 7.02 -1.83 0.44
N VAL A 43 6.80 -1.44 1.70
CA VAL A 43 7.03 -2.30 2.86
C VAL A 43 6.09 -3.51 2.82
N ALA A 44 4.80 -3.32 2.50
CA ALA A 44 3.86 -4.42 2.32
C ALA A 44 4.30 -5.37 1.21
N PHE A 45 4.80 -4.86 0.09
CA PHE A 45 5.35 -5.67 -0.99
C PHE A 45 6.58 -6.49 -0.55
N TYR A 46 7.51 -5.88 0.20
CA TYR A 46 8.67 -6.59 0.73
C TYR A 46 8.30 -7.66 1.74
N LEU A 47 7.39 -7.35 2.68
CA LEU A 47 6.90 -8.32 3.66
C LEU A 47 6.21 -9.50 2.98
N SER A 48 5.39 -9.25 1.96
CA SER A 48 4.75 -10.31 1.18
C SER A 48 5.77 -11.16 0.43
N THR A 49 6.79 -10.53 -0.17
CA THR A 49 7.87 -11.25 -0.88
C THR A 49 8.69 -12.10 0.09
N ILE A 50 9.08 -11.55 1.24
CA ILE A 50 9.81 -12.28 2.29
C ILE A 50 8.99 -13.46 2.77
N TYR A 51 7.69 -13.28 2.98
CA TYR A 51 6.80 -14.36 3.41
C TYR A 51 6.76 -15.51 2.39
N LEU A 52 6.66 -15.20 1.09
CA LEU A 52 6.71 -16.22 0.02
C LEU A 52 8.06 -16.95 -0.01
N VAL A 53 9.17 -16.22 0.07
CA VAL A 53 10.51 -16.81 0.05
C VAL A 53 10.73 -17.69 1.28
N LEU A 54 10.34 -17.20 2.47
CA LEU A 54 10.43 -17.95 3.72
C LEU A 54 9.62 -19.25 3.64
N PHE A 55 8.41 -19.19 3.08
CA PHE A 55 7.58 -20.37 2.88
C PHE A 55 8.25 -21.39 1.94
N ILE A 56 8.78 -20.93 0.79
CA ILE A 56 9.49 -21.81 -0.16
C ILE A 56 10.73 -22.43 0.48
N SER A 57 11.47 -21.67 1.29
CA SER A 57 12.63 -22.17 2.04
C SER A 57 12.24 -23.19 3.12
N LEU A 58 11.16 -22.96 3.86
CA LEU A 58 10.62 -23.92 4.83
C LEU A 58 10.14 -25.20 4.15
N PHE A 59 9.48 -25.07 2.99
CA PHE A 59 9.08 -26.21 2.18
C PHE A 59 10.30 -26.99 1.66
N ALA A 60 11.35 -26.30 1.21
CA ALA A 60 12.59 -26.92 0.73
C ALA A 60 13.39 -27.64 1.84
N LEU A 61 13.28 -27.17 3.09
CA LEU A 61 13.88 -27.82 4.26
C LEU A 61 13.01 -28.93 4.86
N SER A 62 11.71 -28.96 4.54
CA SER A 62 10.80 -29.99 5.03
C SER A 62 11.05 -31.30 4.30
N ASP A 63 11.20 -32.39 5.06
CA ASP A 63 11.13 -33.73 4.50
C ASP A 63 9.82 -33.90 3.70
N ILE A 64 9.93 -34.60 2.56
CA ILE A 64 8.99 -34.64 1.44
C ILE A 64 7.51 -34.87 1.85
N GLY A 65 7.27 -35.54 2.99
CA GLY A 65 5.94 -35.91 3.48
C GLY A 65 5.16 -34.76 4.10
N TRP A 66 5.78 -33.98 5.00
CA TRP A 66 5.08 -32.89 5.71
C TRP A 66 4.92 -31.65 4.84
N GLY A 67 5.91 -31.34 4.01
CA GLY A 67 5.89 -30.17 3.13
C GLY A 67 4.72 -30.23 2.14
N PHE A 68 4.45 -31.41 1.56
CA PHE A 68 3.39 -31.58 0.57
C PHE A 68 1.98 -31.42 1.16
N VAL A 69 1.77 -31.88 2.40
CA VAL A 69 0.52 -31.64 3.15
C VAL A 69 0.33 -30.15 3.35
N VAL A 70 1.35 -29.44 3.83
CA VAL A 70 1.29 -27.98 4.00
C VAL A 70 1.06 -27.26 2.66
N LEU A 71 1.61 -27.76 1.56
CA LEU A 71 1.42 -27.15 0.24
C LEU A 71 0.00 -27.31 -0.32
N ILE A 72 -0.69 -28.44 -0.06
CA ILE A 72 -2.07 -28.61 -0.49
C ILE A 72 -3.01 -27.71 0.32
N PHE A 73 -2.78 -27.61 1.63
CA PHE A 73 -3.61 -26.82 2.52
C PHE A 73 -3.34 -25.31 2.39
N LEU A 74 -2.07 -24.91 2.28
CA LEU A 74 -1.66 -23.51 2.26
C LEU A 74 -1.34 -22.97 0.86
N GLY A 75 -1.15 -23.84 -0.13
CA GLY A 75 -0.84 -23.46 -1.51
C GLY A 75 -1.86 -22.50 -2.13
N PRO A 76 -3.17 -22.74 -2.01
CA PRO A 76 -4.18 -21.80 -2.51
C PRO A 76 -4.07 -20.40 -1.88
N ASN A 77 -3.82 -20.33 -0.58
CA ASN A 77 -3.57 -19.07 0.14
C ASN A 77 -2.35 -18.34 -0.44
N LEU A 78 -1.24 -19.05 -0.58
CA LEU A 78 0.04 -18.50 -1.05
C LEU A 78 -0.01 -18.06 -2.51
N LEU A 79 -0.74 -18.79 -3.35
CA LEU A 79 -0.97 -18.42 -4.74
C LEU A 79 -1.73 -17.10 -4.82
N SER A 80 -2.79 -16.93 -4.01
CA SER A 80 -3.52 -15.65 -3.90
C SER A 80 -2.61 -14.52 -3.43
N LEU A 81 -1.71 -14.80 -2.49
CA LEU A 81 -0.76 -13.85 -1.92
C LEU A 81 0.30 -13.42 -2.95
N ALA A 82 0.82 -14.37 -3.74
CA ALA A 82 1.75 -14.11 -4.84
C ALA A 82 1.13 -13.28 -5.96
N ILE A 83 -0.10 -13.60 -6.36
CA ILE A 83 -0.85 -12.83 -7.36
C ILE A 83 -1.16 -11.43 -6.80
N GLY A 84 -1.55 -11.34 -5.52
CA GLY A 84 -1.78 -10.08 -4.81
C GLY A 84 -0.54 -9.18 -4.79
N ALA A 85 0.64 -9.73 -4.50
CA ALA A 85 1.91 -9.02 -4.53
C ALA A 85 2.30 -8.55 -5.94
N PHE A 86 2.06 -9.39 -6.96
CA PHE A 86 2.31 -9.02 -8.35
C PHE A 86 1.41 -7.85 -8.79
N LEU A 87 0.11 -7.91 -8.46
CA LEU A 87 -0.83 -6.83 -8.71
C LEU A 87 -0.48 -5.57 -7.91
N LEU A 88 0.01 -5.70 -6.67
CA LEU A 88 0.46 -4.58 -5.85
C LEU A 88 1.62 -3.85 -6.53
N ARG A 89 2.64 -4.59 -6.99
CA ARG A 89 3.78 -4.03 -7.71
C ARG A 89 3.37 -3.39 -9.02
N LEU A 90 2.47 -4.02 -9.76
CA LEU A 90 1.96 -3.48 -11.02
C LEU A 90 1.10 -2.23 -10.79
N GLY A 91 0.28 -2.23 -9.74
CA GLY A 91 -0.55 -1.11 -9.30
C GLY A 91 0.28 0.09 -8.85
N MET A 92 1.38 -0.13 -8.12
CA MET A 92 2.37 0.89 -7.79
C MET A 92 3.04 1.46 -9.04
N LYS A 93 3.51 0.60 -9.95
CA LYS A 93 4.19 1.03 -11.19
C LYS A 93 3.27 1.81 -12.13
N ARG A 94 1.98 1.48 -12.16
CA ARG A 94 0.96 2.11 -13.01
C ARG A 94 0.16 3.21 -12.31
N ARG A 95 0.39 3.49 -11.01
CA ARG A 95 -0.46 4.31 -10.13
C ARG A 95 -1.97 4.07 -10.30
N ASN A 96 -2.36 2.82 -10.59
CA ASN A 96 -3.76 2.50 -10.88
C ASN A 96 -4.47 1.99 -9.62
N LYS A 97 -5.40 2.79 -9.11
CA LYS A 97 -6.22 2.47 -7.92
C LYS A 97 -7.02 1.19 -8.07
N THR A 98 -7.53 0.87 -9.26
CA THR A 98 -8.26 -0.37 -9.52
C THR A 98 -7.38 -1.61 -9.31
N LEU A 99 -6.10 -1.53 -9.69
CA LEU A 99 -5.16 -2.65 -9.48
C LEU A 99 -4.77 -2.81 -8.01
N LEU A 100 -4.66 -1.70 -7.27
CA LEU A 100 -4.42 -1.73 -5.82
C LEU A 100 -5.62 -2.34 -5.08
N TYR A 101 -6.85 -1.96 -5.46
CA TYR A 101 -8.05 -2.54 -4.87
C TYR A 101 -8.23 -4.02 -5.21
N ALA A 102 -7.88 -4.42 -6.44
CA ALA A 102 -7.85 -5.83 -6.83
C ALA A 102 -6.82 -6.64 -6.02
N SER A 103 -5.64 -6.04 -5.75
CA SER A 103 -4.62 -6.63 -4.87
C SER A 103 -5.16 -6.83 -3.44
N ILE A 104 -5.85 -5.84 -2.87
CA ILE A 104 -6.52 -5.94 -1.55
C ILE A 104 -7.53 -7.10 -1.56
N GLY A 105 -8.35 -7.19 -2.60
CA GLY A 105 -9.31 -8.28 -2.76
C GLY A 105 -8.65 -9.66 -2.74
N LEU A 106 -7.48 -9.80 -3.35
CA LEU A 106 -6.70 -11.06 -3.34
C LEU A 106 -6.06 -11.36 -1.98
N TYR A 107 -5.63 -10.34 -1.23
CA TYR A 107 -5.19 -10.54 0.15
C TYR A 107 -6.34 -10.98 1.05
N LEU A 108 -7.53 -10.39 0.90
CA LEU A 108 -8.73 -10.84 1.61
C LEU A 108 -9.15 -12.25 1.22
N LEU A 109 -9.09 -12.58 -0.08
CA LEU A 109 -9.34 -13.91 -0.59
C LEU A 109 -8.36 -14.94 -0.02
N SER A 110 -7.09 -14.55 0.16
CA SER A 110 -6.06 -15.38 0.80
C SER A 110 -6.45 -15.75 2.25
N ILE A 111 -7.06 -14.83 3.02
CA ILE A 111 -7.54 -15.10 4.38
C ILE A 111 -8.66 -16.15 4.36
N ILE A 112 -9.61 -16.03 3.42
CA ILE A 112 -10.72 -16.97 3.25
C ILE A 112 -10.21 -18.34 2.79
N LEU A 113 -9.18 -18.39 1.96
CA LEU A 113 -8.58 -19.65 1.49
C LEU A 113 -7.75 -20.38 2.57
N ALA A 114 -7.39 -19.71 3.67
CA ALA A 114 -6.69 -20.32 4.80
C ALA A 114 -7.63 -20.83 5.91
N PHE A 115 -8.87 -21.20 5.56
CA PHE A 115 -9.94 -21.62 6.47
C PHE A 115 -9.74 -23.03 7.07
N ASP A 116 -8.50 -23.43 7.37
CA ASP A 116 -8.24 -24.65 8.14
C ASP A 116 -7.88 -24.30 9.58
N PRO A 117 -8.63 -24.82 10.58
CA PRO A 117 -8.50 -24.44 11.99
C PRO A 117 -7.14 -24.78 12.60
N ASP A 118 -6.45 -25.82 12.13
CA ASP A 118 -5.16 -26.25 12.67
C ASP A 118 -3.97 -25.35 12.24
N TRP A 119 -4.16 -24.49 11.24
CA TRP A 119 -3.09 -23.68 10.61
C TRP A 119 -3.31 -22.17 10.80
N GLU A 120 -3.95 -21.78 11.90
CA GLU A 120 -4.40 -20.41 12.19
C GLU A 120 -3.26 -19.36 12.23
N ILE A 121 -2.05 -19.77 12.61
CA ILE A 121 -0.85 -18.90 12.63
C ILE A 121 -0.54 -18.33 11.24
N PHE A 122 -0.81 -19.07 10.17
CA PHE A 122 -0.57 -18.63 8.80
C PHE A 122 -1.59 -17.61 8.30
N ARG A 123 -2.70 -17.37 9.03
CA ARG A 123 -3.69 -16.32 8.72
C ARG A 123 -3.25 -14.94 9.19
N ILE A 124 -2.36 -14.87 10.18
CA ILE A 124 -1.91 -13.59 10.75
C ILE A 124 -1.17 -12.76 9.69
N ALA A 125 -0.31 -13.39 8.89
CA ALA A 125 0.46 -12.73 7.85
C ALA A 125 -0.43 -12.06 6.77
N PRO A 126 -1.38 -12.74 6.10
CA PRO A 126 -2.25 -12.12 5.11
C PRO A 126 -3.18 -11.06 5.71
N ILE A 127 -3.59 -11.18 6.99
CA ILE A 127 -4.35 -10.13 7.68
C ILE A 127 -3.52 -8.86 7.84
N VAL A 128 -2.30 -8.98 8.37
CA VAL A 128 -1.39 -7.84 8.57
C VAL A 128 -1.05 -7.18 7.23
N LEU A 129 -0.77 -7.99 6.20
CA LEU A 129 -0.51 -7.50 4.84
C LEU A 129 -1.73 -6.81 4.24
N GLY A 130 -2.92 -7.39 4.38
CA GLY A 130 -4.18 -6.80 3.90
C GLY A 130 -4.45 -5.44 4.53
N ILE A 131 -4.28 -5.32 5.85
CA ILE A 131 -4.43 -4.04 6.58
C ILE A 131 -3.37 -3.03 6.12
N LEU A 132 -2.12 -3.45 5.95
CA LEU A 132 -1.04 -2.56 5.54
C LEU A 132 -1.23 -2.04 4.10
N VAL A 133 -1.69 -2.90 3.19
CA VAL A 133 -2.04 -2.52 1.82
C VAL A 133 -3.29 -1.64 1.79
N LEU A 134 -4.28 -1.91 2.64
CA LEU A 134 -5.48 -1.08 2.78
C LEU A 134 -5.13 0.34 3.23
N ILE A 135 -4.34 0.45 4.31
CA ILE A 135 -3.83 1.73 4.82
C ILE A 135 -2.99 2.42 3.73
N GLY A 136 -2.06 1.69 3.10
CA GLY A 136 -1.23 2.22 2.02
C GLY A 136 -2.05 2.74 0.83
N THR A 137 -3.16 2.08 0.49
CA THR A 137 -4.05 2.48 -0.62
C THR A 137 -4.99 3.62 -0.22
N LEU A 138 -5.46 3.67 1.03
CA LEU A 138 -6.27 4.78 1.56
C LEU A 138 -5.47 6.07 1.65
N LEU A 139 -4.20 5.98 2.06
CA LEU A 139 -3.33 7.15 2.04
C LEU A 139 -2.95 7.56 0.59
N VAL A 140 -3.07 6.67 -0.41
CA VAL A 140 -2.94 7.05 -1.84
C VAL A 140 -4.15 7.90 -2.18
N LYS A 141 -4.02 9.19 -1.88
CA LYS A 141 -5.00 10.23 -2.14
C LYS A 141 -5.33 10.22 -3.64
N ASP A 142 -6.63 10.33 -3.96
CA ASP A 142 -7.05 10.60 -5.32
C ASP A 142 -6.45 11.92 -5.77
N GLU A 143 -5.73 11.91 -6.89
CA GLU A 143 -5.38 13.09 -7.70
C GLU A 143 -6.64 13.75 -8.32
N LYS A 144 -7.79 13.66 -7.63
CA LYS A 144 -9.05 14.29 -7.99
C LYS A 144 -9.63 14.97 -6.77
N SER A 145 -8.99 16.06 -6.35
CA SER A 145 -9.74 17.14 -5.71
C SER A 145 -10.12 18.12 -6.82
N TYR A 146 -11.42 18.30 -6.98
CA TYR A 146 -12.09 19.27 -7.84
C TYR A 146 -11.56 20.69 -7.64
#